data_AF-A0ABD5WK11-F1
#
_entry.id   AF-A0ABD5WK11-F1
#
_cell.length_a   1.000
_cell.length_b   1.000
_cell.length_c   1.000
_cell.angle_alpha   90.00
_cell.angle_beta   90.00
_cell.angle_gamma   90.00
#
_symmetry.space_group_name_H-M   'P 1'
#
loop_
_entity.id
_entity.type
_entity.pdbx_description
1 polymer ?
#
loop_
_entity_poly.entity_id
_entity_poly.type
_entity_poly.pdbx_seq_one_letter_code
_entity_poly.pdbx_strand_id
1 'polypeptide(L)'
;MVCNDERMREELASVGDIYGSRDDVPADVTSKIGVSTGELRELLAENYDVFHFIGHIDGQGFECPDGILDAKTVEEVNATTVLLNGCRSHDQGVELVKAGASAAIVSLADLFNSGAVEIGKTLSRLLYHGFGIGAAMKIIREYTSIGNRYVVVGDPLSLVAQCESGIPTLCHISKRSGESSRINISPHAYPTQKRGIGSSFSPSFFDGDQYYIAVGKYDDLTTTRDAVEKWTATDYDPLVVNRELVWSGAWFQQDETTAPISRNNP
;
A
#
# COMPACT_ATOMS: atom_id res chain seq x y z
N MET A 1 -9.49 -3.20 10.54
CA MET A 1 -10.08 -3.93 9.39
C MET A 1 -11.41 -4.54 9.80
N VAL A 2 -12.44 -4.37 8.99
CA VAL A 2 -13.76 -4.96 9.18
C VAL A 2 -14.07 -5.89 8.00
N CYS A 3 -14.50 -7.12 8.27
CA CYS A 3 -14.94 -8.06 7.24
C CYS A 3 -16.36 -8.55 7.49
N ASN A 4 -17.30 -8.13 6.63
CA ASN A 4 -18.68 -8.58 6.66
C ASN A 4 -19.02 -9.62 5.58
N ASP A 5 -18.19 -9.78 4.54
CA ASP A 5 -18.36 -10.85 3.53
C ASP A 5 -18.00 -12.22 4.11
N GLU A 6 -18.96 -13.16 4.12
CA GLU A 6 -18.79 -14.53 4.63
C GLU A 6 -17.77 -15.35 3.83
N ARG A 7 -17.71 -15.19 2.50
CA ARG A 7 -16.77 -15.94 1.63
C ARG A 7 -15.33 -15.50 1.89
N MET A 8 -15.15 -14.22 2.19
CA MET A 8 -13.86 -13.67 2.61
C MET A 8 -13.41 -14.18 3.98
N ARG A 9 -14.32 -14.61 4.87
CA ARG A 9 -13.96 -15.10 6.22
C ARG A 9 -13.13 -16.38 6.17
N GLU A 10 -13.45 -17.29 5.24
CA GLU A 10 -12.69 -18.53 5.04
C GLU A 10 -11.28 -18.26 4.48
N GLU A 11 -11.16 -17.28 3.57
CA GLU A 11 -9.86 -16.81 3.07
C GLU A 11 -9.07 -16.08 4.17
N LEU A 12 -9.72 -15.26 5.00
CA LEU A 12 -9.11 -14.59 6.16
C LEU A 12 -8.65 -15.56 7.26
N ALA A 13 -9.36 -16.68 7.46
CA ALA A 13 -9.01 -17.68 8.47
C ALA A 13 -7.92 -18.65 8.00
N SER A 14 -7.86 -18.96 6.69
CA SER A 14 -6.80 -19.77 6.08
C SER A 14 -5.53 -18.97 5.79
N VAL A 15 -5.68 -17.68 5.46
CA VAL A 15 -4.62 -16.67 5.43
C VAL A 15 -4.62 -15.98 6.78
N GLY A 16 -4.27 -16.76 7.83
CA GLY A 16 -4.42 -16.42 9.24
C GLY A 16 -3.84 -15.07 9.69
N ASP A 17 -3.15 -14.36 8.80
CA ASP A 17 -2.80 -12.97 8.92
C ASP A 17 -2.78 -12.29 7.54
N ILE A 18 -3.90 -11.71 7.10
CA ILE A 18 -3.81 -10.69 6.02
C ILE A 18 -2.93 -9.52 6.51
N TYR A 19 -2.89 -9.30 7.82
CA TYR A 19 -2.13 -8.26 8.49
C TYR A 19 -1.51 -8.61 9.86
N GLY A 20 -1.92 -9.69 10.53
CA GLY A 20 -1.58 -9.87 11.96
C GLY A 20 -0.27 -10.60 12.26
N SER A 21 0.46 -11.06 11.24
CA SER A 21 1.85 -11.48 11.42
C SER A 21 2.64 -10.20 11.23
N ARG A 22 3.48 -9.85 12.22
CA ARG A 22 4.41 -8.71 12.11
C ARG A 22 5.34 -8.83 10.88
N ASP A 23 5.38 -10.03 10.29
CA ASP A 23 6.19 -10.42 9.15
C ASP A 23 5.49 -10.24 7.78
N ASP A 24 4.20 -9.85 7.74
CA ASP A 24 3.48 -9.60 6.48
C ASP A 24 3.24 -8.12 6.17
N VAL A 25 2.91 -7.30 7.18
CA VAL A 25 2.65 -5.86 6.99
C VAL A 25 3.19 -5.09 8.20
N PRO A 26 3.92 -3.99 7.98
CA PRO A 26 4.46 -3.18 9.07
C PRO A 26 3.39 -2.24 9.68
N ALA A 27 2.27 -2.78 10.16
CA ALA A 27 1.18 -2.02 10.75
C ALA A 27 0.58 -2.74 11.97
N ASP A 28 0.05 -1.99 12.93
CA ASP A 28 -0.79 -2.54 13.99
C ASP A 28 -2.21 -2.70 13.46
N VAL A 29 -2.69 -3.95 13.35
CA VAL A 29 -3.98 -4.24 12.73
C VAL A 29 -4.89 -4.99 13.68
N THR A 30 -6.01 -4.33 14.00
CA THR A 30 -7.16 -4.96 14.66
C THR A 30 -8.19 -5.38 13.62
N SER A 31 -8.67 -6.62 13.71
CA SER A 31 -9.70 -7.17 12.82
C SER A 31 -11.01 -7.42 13.56
N LYS A 32 -12.14 -7.14 12.90
CA LYS A 32 -13.50 -7.42 13.36
C LYS A 32 -14.27 -8.11 12.23
N ILE A 33 -15.06 -9.14 12.55
CA ILE A 33 -15.77 -9.95 11.57
C ILE A 33 -17.26 -9.93 11.90
N GLY A 34 -18.11 -9.76 10.89
CA GLY A 34 -19.56 -9.82 11.04
C GLY A 34 -20.10 -8.76 11.99
N VAL A 35 -19.62 -7.53 11.84
CA VAL A 35 -20.06 -6.40 12.67
C VAL A 35 -21.45 -5.95 12.23
N SER A 36 -22.30 -5.67 13.21
CA SER A 36 -23.63 -5.08 13.02
C SER A 36 -23.55 -3.64 12.49
N THR A 37 -24.68 -3.10 12.03
CA THR A 37 -24.79 -1.70 11.60
C THR A 37 -24.41 -0.72 12.70
N GLY A 38 -24.77 -1.02 13.96
CA GLY A 38 -24.43 -0.23 15.13
C GLY A 38 -22.93 -0.26 15.44
N GLU A 39 -22.34 -1.45 15.48
CA GLU A 39 -20.89 -1.62 15.71
C GLU A 39 -20.06 -1.00 14.58
N LEU A 40 -20.48 -1.14 13.31
CA LEU A 40 -19.79 -0.53 12.18
C LEU A 40 -19.77 1.00 12.30
N ARG A 41 -20.87 1.59 12.76
CA ARG A 41 -20.96 3.04 13.00
C ARG A 41 -20.02 3.48 14.11
N GLU A 42 -19.95 2.75 15.22
CA GLU A 42 -19.03 3.03 16.32
C GLU A 42 -17.57 2.94 15.85
N LEU A 43 -17.23 1.89 15.10
CA LEU A 43 -15.88 1.70 14.56
C LEU A 43 -15.49 2.80 13.55
N LEU A 44 -16.42 3.34 12.78
CA LEU A 44 -16.14 4.48 11.88
C LEU A 44 -15.82 5.77 12.64
N ALA A 45 -16.42 5.96 13.82
CA ALA A 45 -16.20 7.12 14.69
C ALA A 45 -14.93 7.00 15.55
N GLU A 46 -14.28 5.84 15.58
CA GLU A 46 -12.99 5.65 16.25
C GLU A 46 -11.82 6.19 15.41
N ASN A 47 -10.70 6.49 16.08
CA ASN A 47 -9.50 7.03 15.42
C ASN A 47 -8.68 5.90 14.79
N TYR A 48 -8.53 5.97 13.47
CA TYR A 48 -7.71 5.03 12.71
C TYR A 48 -6.91 5.75 11.64
N ASP A 49 -5.68 5.30 11.37
CA ASP A 49 -4.97 5.81 10.19
C ASP A 49 -5.59 5.27 8.89
N VAL A 50 -5.95 3.99 8.91
CA VAL A 50 -6.62 3.31 7.79
C VAL A 50 -7.78 2.46 8.31
N PHE A 51 -8.99 2.79 7.86
CA PHE A 51 -10.16 1.95 8.06
C PHE A 51 -10.40 1.11 6.80
N HIS A 52 -10.15 -0.19 6.87
CA HIS A 52 -10.34 -1.11 5.75
C HIS A 52 -11.61 -1.94 5.93
N PHE A 53 -12.61 -1.71 5.08
CA PHE A 53 -13.84 -2.50 5.03
C PHE A 53 -13.80 -3.49 3.86
N ILE A 54 -14.16 -4.74 4.14
CA ILE A 54 -14.29 -5.82 3.17
C ILE A 54 -15.70 -6.38 3.30
N GLY A 55 -16.50 -6.27 2.23
CA GLY A 55 -17.91 -6.61 2.32
C GLY A 55 -18.68 -6.27 1.06
N HIS A 56 -19.95 -6.66 1.05
CA HIS A 56 -20.89 -6.15 0.07
C HIS A 56 -21.23 -4.69 0.39
N ILE A 57 -21.04 -3.85 -0.62
CA ILE A 57 -21.47 -2.46 -0.63
C ILE A 57 -22.32 -2.34 -1.89
N ASP A 58 -23.49 -1.73 -1.77
CA ASP A 58 -24.32 -1.41 -2.92
C ASP A 58 -24.81 0.06 -2.84
N GLY A 59 -25.76 0.41 -3.70
CA GLY A 59 -26.32 1.77 -3.71
C GLY A 59 -27.06 2.15 -2.42
N GLN A 60 -27.41 1.19 -1.56
CA GLN A 60 -28.12 1.41 -0.29
C GLN A 60 -27.16 1.53 0.90
N GLY A 61 -26.01 0.86 0.88
CA GLY A 61 -25.04 0.97 1.97
C GLY A 61 -24.12 -0.23 2.15
N PHE A 62 -23.55 -0.33 3.35
CA PHE A 62 -22.74 -1.46 3.80
C PHE A 62 -23.63 -2.59 4.31
N GLU A 63 -23.51 -3.78 3.72
CA GLU A 63 -24.22 -4.96 4.21
C GLU A 63 -23.63 -5.43 5.55
N CYS A 64 -24.50 -5.58 6.53
CA CYS A 64 -24.20 -6.05 7.88
C CYS A 64 -25.15 -7.20 8.23
N PRO A 65 -24.82 -8.06 9.21
CA PRO A 65 -25.67 -9.19 9.59
C PRO A 65 -27.08 -8.81 10.06
N ASP A 66 -27.26 -7.60 10.57
CA ASP A 66 -28.52 -7.04 11.09
C ASP A 66 -29.21 -6.05 10.13
N GLY A 67 -28.64 -5.79 8.95
CA GLY A 67 -29.23 -4.89 7.96
C GLY A 67 -28.20 -4.14 7.11
N ILE A 68 -28.60 -2.97 6.61
CA ILE A 68 -27.76 -2.13 5.74
C ILE A 68 -27.47 -0.82 6.46
N LEU A 69 -26.19 -0.44 6.55
CA LEU A 69 -25.77 0.87 7.01
C LEU A 69 -25.55 1.81 5.82
N ASP A 70 -26.42 2.80 5.62
CA ASP A 70 -26.19 3.86 4.64
C ASP A 70 -25.19 4.89 5.21
N ALA A 71 -24.07 5.11 4.51
CA ALA A 71 -23.03 6.08 4.88
C ALA A 71 -23.60 7.50 5.03
N LYS A 72 -24.69 7.85 4.36
CA LYS A 72 -25.36 9.16 4.53
C LYS A 72 -25.87 9.40 5.95
N THR A 73 -26.10 8.32 6.69
CA THR A 73 -26.56 8.40 8.08
C THR A 73 -25.40 8.46 9.07
N VAL A 74 -24.16 8.27 8.62
CA VAL A 74 -22.95 8.34 9.47
C VAL A 74 -22.62 9.80 9.73
N GLU A 75 -22.60 10.18 11.01
CA GLU A 75 -22.40 11.58 11.42
C GLU A 75 -20.92 11.95 11.52
N GLU A 76 -20.06 10.99 11.81
CA GLU A 76 -18.64 11.21 12.09
C GLU A 76 -17.80 10.03 11.59
N VAL A 77 -16.70 10.35 10.91
CA VAL A 77 -15.66 9.40 10.52
C VAL A 77 -14.30 9.94 10.92
N ASN A 78 -13.61 9.24 11.82
CA ASN A 78 -12.32 9.67 12.37
C ASN A 78 -11.12 8.90 11.80
N ALA A 79 -11.35 8.14 10.72
CA ALA A 79 -10.27 7.52 9.97
C ALA A 79 -9.59 8.52 9.03
N THR A 80 -8.25 8.57 9.01
CA THR A 80 -7.52 9.40 8.02
C THR A 80 -7.88 8.94 6.60
N THR A 81 -7.83 7.64 6.35
CA THR A 81 -8.22 7.04 5.07
C THR A 81 -9.18 5.88 5.28
N VAL A 82 -10.18 5.76 4.39
CA VAL A 82 -11.02 4.56 4.30
C VAL A 82 -10.71 3.79 3.01
N LEU A 83 -10.52 2.47 3.11
CA LEU A 83 -10.42 1.57 1.97
C LEU A 83 -11.69 0.71 1.91
N LEU A 84 -12.47 0.87 0.85
CA LEU A 84 -13.73 0.18 0.64
C LEU A 84 -13.59 -0.92 -0.40
N ASN A 85 -13.20 -2.11 0.04
CA ASN A 85 -13.19 -3.33 -0.76
C ASN A 85 -14.59 -3.94 -0.83
N GLY A 86 -15.50 -3.20 -1.46
CA GLY A 86 -16.82 -3.65 -1.85
C GLY A 86 -17.14 -3.16 -3.26
N CYS A 87 -17.92 -3.92 -4.01
CA CYS A 87 -18.28 -3.60 -5.38
C CYS A 87 -18.97 -2.23 -5.44
N ARG A 88 -18.56 -1.36 -6.38
CA ARG A 88 -19.23 -0.07 -6.65
C ARG A 88 -19.39 0.83 -5.40
N SER A 89 -18.37 0.88 -4.56
CA SER A 89 -18.38 1.57 -3.27
C SER A 89 -18.24 3.10 -3.36
N HIS A 90 -18.26 3.69 -4.57
CA HIS A 90 -18.02 5.11 -4.80
C HIS A 90 -18.92 6.02 -3.96
N ASP A 91 -20.24 5.89 -4.10
CA ASP A 91 -21.17 6.85 -3.48
C ASP A 91 -21.09 6.78 -1.95
N GLN A 92 -20.94 5.58 -1.40
CA GLN A 92 -20.77 5.38 0.04
C GLN A 92 -19.44 6.00 0.53
N GLY A 93 -18.34 5.86 -0.22
CA GLY A 93 -17.08 6.49 0.13
C GLY A 93 -17.08 8.01 0.03
N VAL A 94 -17.85 8.60 -0.90
CA VAL A 94 -18.06 10.07 -0.94
C VAL A 94 -18.71 10.54 0.36
N GLU A 95 -19.71 9.82 0.87
CA GLU A 95 -20.37 10.18 2.13
C GLU A 95 -19.44 10.00 3.34
N LEU A 96 -18.58 8.97 3.37
CA LEU A 96 -17.57 8.84 4.43
C LEU A 96 -16.54 10.00 4.43
N VAL A 97 -16.16 10.50 3.25
CA VAL A 97 -15.30 11.70 3.15
C VAL A 97 -16.03 12.95 3.65
N LYS A 98 -17.31 13.11 3.33
CA LYS A 98 -18.13 14.21 3.87
C LYS A 98 -18.29 14.14 5.38
N ALA A 99 -18.32 12.93 5.94
CA ALA A 99 -18.46 12.67 7.38
C ALA A 99 -17.14 12.79 8.16
N GLY A 100 -15.98 12.95 7.50
CA GLY A 100 -14.72 13.32 8.18
C GLY A 100 -13.45 12.66 7.65
N ALA A 101 -13.55 11.58 6.85
CA ALA A 101 -12.36 10.94 6.30
C ALA A 101 -11.60 11.89 5.36
N SER A 102 -10.27 11.95 5.47
CA SER A 102 -9.47 12.80 4.57
C SER A 102 -9.49 12.27 3.13
N ALA A 103 -9.52 10.95 2.95
CA ALA A 103 -9.78 10.33 1.67
C ALA A 103 -10.44 8.96 1.78
N ALA A 104 -11.09 8.54 0.69
CA ALA A 104 -11.64 7.21 0.49
C ALA A 104 -11.07 6.58 -0.78
N ILE A 105 -10.63 5.33 -0.68
CA ILE A 105 -10.27 4.47 -1.81
C ILE A 105 -11.46 3.56 -2.07
N VAL A 106 -12.08 3.76 -3.23
CA VAL A 106 -13.37 3.13 -3.58
C VAL A 106 -13.25 2.40 -4.91
N SER A 107 -14.12 1.42 -5.12
CA SER A 107 -14.20 0.69 -6.38
C SER A 107 -15.32 1.24 -7.27
N LEU A 108 -15.08 1.26 -8.58
CA LEU A 108 -16.08 1.64 -9.59
C LEU A 108 -16.79 0.44 -10.23
N ALA A 109 -16.27 -0.76 -9.98
CA ALA A 109 -16.71 -2.00 -10.62
C ALA A 109 -16.68 -3.15 -9.63
N ASP A 110 -17.24 -4.27 -10.06
CA ASP A 110 -17.26 -5.48 -9.23
C ASP A 110 -15.82 -6.01 -9.07
N LEU A 111 -15.49 -6.49 -7.87
CA LEU A 111 -14.16 -6.94 -7.49
C LEU A 111 -14.15 -8.45 -7.28
N PHE A 112 -13.02 -9.10 -7.59
CA PHE A 112 -12.77 -10.49 -7.18
C PHE A 112 -12.00 -10.47 -5.84
N ASN A 113 -12.35 -11.38 -4.93
CA ASN A 113 -11.84 -11.41 -3.55
C ASN A 113 -10.31 -11.38 -3.47
N SER A 114 -9.62 -12.22 -4.24
CA SER A 114 -8.15 -12.32 -4.22
C SER A 114 -7.44 -11.01 -4.58
N GLY A 115 -7.96 -10.26 -5.55
CA GLY A 115 -7.37 -8.98 -5.92
C GLY A 115 -7.59 -7.90 -4.86
N ALA A 116 -8.73 -7.92 -4.16
CA ALA A 116 -9.01 -6.96 -3.09
C ALA A 116 -8.01 -7.08 -1.93
N VAL A 117 -7.58 -8.30 -1.61
CA VAL A 117 -6.53 -8.57 -0.62
C VAL A 117 -5.17 -8.04 -1.07
N GLU A 118 -4.79 -8.28 -2.33
CA GLU A 118 -3.53 -7.78 -2.92
C GLU A 118 -3.43 -6.25 -2.82
N ILE A 119 -4.53 -5.55 -3.12
CA ILE A 119 -4.61 -4.08 -3.04
C ILE A 119 -4.42 -3.60 -1.61
N GLY A 120 -5.11 -4.22 -0.64
CA GLY A 120 -4.98 -3.84 0.77
C GLY A 120 -3.55 -3.98 1.30
N LYS A 121 -2.90 -5.12 1.02
CA LYS A 121 -1.50 -5.37 1.40
C LYS A 121 -0.53 -4.38 0.75
N THR A 122 -0.66 -4.18 -0.56
CA THR A 122 0.22 -3.28 -1.31
C THR A 122 0.05 -1.83 -0.85
N LEU A 123 -1.19 -1.39 -0.66
CA LEU A 123 -1.50 -0.06 -0.14
C LEU A 123 -0.87 0.15 1.23
N SER A 124 -1.08 -0.78 2.16
CA SER A 124 -0.59 -0.65 3.54
C SER A 124 0.94 -0.54 3.60
N ARG A 125 1.65 -1.34 2.80
CA ARG A 125 3.12 -1.25 2.69
C ARG A 125 3.55 0.10 2.10
N LEU A 126 2.93 0.58 1.03
CA LEU A 126 3.26 1.90 0.46
C LEU A 126 2.97 3.05 1.44
N LEU A 127 1.84 3.01 2.13
CA LEU A 127 1.48 4.01 3.14
C LEU A 127 2.48 4.02 4.31
N TYR A 128 2.93 2.84 4.75
CA TYR A 128 3.97 2.72 5.78
C TYR A 128 5.29 3.38 5.37
N HIS A 129 5.69 3.27 4.10
CA HIS A 129 6.87 3.95 3.56
C HIS A 129 6.66 5.45 3.27
N GLY A 130 5.51 6.01 3.69
CA GLY A 130 5.21 7.44 3.62
C GLY A 130 4.77 7.92 2.25
N PHE A 131 4.37 7.03 1.35
CA PHE A 131 3.70 7.43 0.12
C PHE A 131 2.32 8.00 0.46
N GLY A 132 1.98 9.16 -0.12
CA GLY A 132 0.60 9.67 -0.04
C GLY A 132 -0.37 8.77 -0.77
N ILE A 133 -1.65 8.82 -0.40
CA ILE A 133 -2.71 7.94 -0.92
C ILE A 133 -2.75 7.93 -2.45
N GLY A 134 -2.68 9.10 -3.08
CA GLY A 134 -2.69 9.23 -4.53
C GLY A 134 -1.46 8.63 -5.21
N ALA A 135 -0.27 8.77 -4.58
CA ALA A 135 0.97 8.18 -5.06
C ALA A 135 0.92 6.64 -4.94
N ALA A 136 0.48 6.14 -3.80
CA ALA A 136 0.29 4.71 -3.58
C ALA A 136 -0.70 4.12 -4.59
N MET A 137 -1.84 4.77 -4.81
CA MET A 137 -2.83 4.32 -5.80
C MET A 137 -2.34 4.44 -7.25
N LYS A 138 -1.43 5.38 -7.55
CA LYS A 138 -0.78 5.45 -8.87
C LYS A 138 0.11 4.22 -9.10
N ILE A 139 0.93 3.86 -8.10
CA ILE A 139 1.80 2.67 -8.16
C ILE A 139 0.93 1.40 -8.28
N ILE A 140 -0.10 1.28 -7.45
CA ILE A 140 -1.04 0.16 -7.49
C ILE A 140 -1.68 0.00 -8.87
N ARG A 141 -2.13 1.08 -9.52
CA ARG A 141 -2.69 1.03 -10.88
C ARG A 141 -1.70 0.55 -11.93
N GLU A 142 -0.43 0.84 -11.74
CA GLU A 142 0.63 0.50 -12.69
C GLU A 142 1.07 -0.96 -12.55
N TYR A 143 1.10 -1.50 -11.32
CA TYR A 143 1.72 -2.80 -11.03
C TYR A 143 0.76 -3.91 -10.58
N THR A 144 -0.52 -3.62 -10.32
CA THR A 144 -1.51 -4.64 -9.94
C THR A 144 -2.61 -4.78 -10.99
N SER A 145 -3.14 -6.00 -11.11
CA SER A 145 -4.12 -6.33 -12.16
C SER A 145 -5.46 -5.59 -12.02
N ILE A 146 -5.87 -5.27 -10.79
CA ILE A 146 -7.19 -4.65 -10.52
C ILE A 146 -7.10 -3.20 -10.05
N GLY A 147 -5.90 -2.61 -9.95
CA GLY A 147 -5.72 -1.24 -9.47
C GLY A 147 -6.54 -0.21 -10.25
N ASN A 148 -6.74 -0.43 -11.56
CA ASN A 148 -7.53 0.46 -12.44
C ASN A 148 -9.03 0.47 -12.13
N ARG A 149 -9.52 -0.40 -11.24
CA ARG A 149 -10.91 -0.40 -10.76
C ARG A 149 -11.12 0.48 -9.54
N TYR A 150 -10.04 1.01 -8.96
CA TYR A 150 -10.08 1.85 -7.78
C TYR A 150 -9.81 3.32 -8.11
N VAL A 151 -10.54 4.19 -7.43
CA VAL A 151 -10.35 5.64 -7.46
C VAL A 151 -10.23 6.19 -6.05
N VAL A 152 -9.61 7.36 -5.96
CA VAL A 152 -9.47 8.10 -4.70
C VAL A 152 -10.48 9.25 -4.72
N VAL A 153 -11.23 9.38 -3.64
CA VAL A 153 -12.13 10.51 -3.35
C VAL A 153 -11.56 11.26 -2.13
N GLY A 154 -11.57 12.59 -2.13
CA GLY A 154 -10.98 13.41 -1.06
C GLY A 154 -9.57 13.91 -1.38
N ASP A 155 -8.72 14.07 -0.36
CA ASP A 155 -7.35 14.59 -0.49
C ASP A 155 -6.33 13.47 -0.81
N PRO A 156 -5.82 13.37 -2.05
CA PRO A 156 -4.84 12.36 -2.43
C PRO A 156 -3.45 12.56 -1.82
N LEU A 157 -3.17 13.73 -1.22
CA LEU A 157 -1.88 14.01 -0.58
C LEU A 157 -1.83 13.60 0.90
N SER A 158 -2.96 13.19 1.47
CA SER A 158 -3.05 12.70 2.85
C SER A 158 -2.01 11.59 3.11
N LEU A 159 -1.38 11.66 4.28
CA LEU A 159 -0.32 10.77 4.72
C LEU A 159 -0.79 9.97 5.94
N VAL A 160 -0.46 8.68 5.97
CA VAL A 160 -0.69 7.79 7.11
C VAL A 160 0.57 7.66 7.95
N ALA A 161 1.73 7.44 7.31
CA ALA A 161 3.02 7.40 7.98
C ALA A 161 3.97 8.46 7.44
N GLN A 162 4.98 8.80 8.25
CA GLN A 162 6.06 9.67 7.80
C GLN A 162 7.14 8.85 7.11
N CYS A 163 7.69 9.39 6.02
CA CYS A 163 8.83 8.78 5.36
C CYS A 163 10.12 9.10 6.11
N GLU A 164 10.79 8.09 6.70
CA GLU A 164 12.03 8.28 7.47
C GLU A 164 13.17 8.85 6.62
N SER A 165 13.28 8.41 5.36
CA SER A 165 14.26 8.93 4.40
C SER A 165 13.94 10.35 3.91
N GLY A 166 12.82 10.92 4.37
CA GLY A 166 12.38 12.27 4.08
C GLY A 166 11.46 12.37 2.86
N ILE A 167 11.68 11.56 1.83
CA ILE A 167 10.81 11.52 0.65
C ILE A 167 10.63 10.08 0.12
N PRO A 168 9.38 9.61 -0.06
CA PRO A 168 9.12 8.27 -0.59
C PRO A 168 9.68 8.14 -2.00
N THR A 169 10.52 7.12 -2.20
CA THR A 169 11.23 6.89 -3.46
C THR A 169 11.01 5.45 -3.90
N LEU A 170 10.63 5.26 -5.17
CA LEU A 170 10.49 3.96 -5.81
C LEU A 170 11.69 3.72 -6.72
N CYS A 171 12.44 2.65 -6.47
CA CYS A 171 13.62 2.31 -7.26
C CYS A 171 13.26 1.31 -8.36
N HIS A 172 13.40 1.70 -9.63
CA HIS A 172 13.25 0.79 -10.76
C HIS A 172 14.60 0.12 -11.07
N ILE A 173 14.63 -1.20 -10.98
CA ILE A 173 15.82 -2.04 -11.14
C ILE A 173 15.71 -2.82 -12.44
N SER A 174 16.76 -2.74 -13.25
CA SER A 174 16.94 -3.55 -14.45
C SER A 174 18.30 -4.23 -14.45
N LYS A 175 18.32 -5.52 -14.83
CA LYS A 175 19.58 -6.25 -15.04
C LYS A 175 20.25 -5.74 -16.32
N ARG A 176 21.56 -5.52 -16.27
CA ARG A 176 22.34 -5.17 -17.46
C ARG A 176 22.63 -6.44 -18.27
N SER A 177 22.39 -6.40 -19.57
CA SER A 177 22.80 -7.49 -20.46
C SER A 177 24.33 -7.62 -20.48
N GLY A 178 24.87 -8.80 -20.15
CA GLY A 178 26.29 -9.13 -20.29
C GLY A 178 27.15 -9.05 -19.01
N GLU A 179 26.64 -8.54 -17.90
CA GLU A 179 27.37 -8.49 -16.60
C GLU A 179 26.45 -9.00 -15.49
N SER A 180 26.77 -10.15 -14.88
CA SER A 180 25.87 -10.82 -13.93
C SER A 180 25.75 -10.12 -12.57
N SER A 181 26.70 -9.25 -12.21
CA SER A 181 26.78 -8.64 -10.87
C SER A 181 26.35 -7.17 -10.80
N ARG A 182 26.16 -6.50 -11.94
CA ARG A 182 25.80 -5.06 -11.98
C ARG A 182 24.33 -4.87 -12.39
N ILE A 183 23.66 -4.00 -11.66
CA ILE A 183 22.27 -3.60 -11.90
C ILE A 183 22.19 -2.10 -12.14
N ASN A 184 21.24 -1.70 -13.00
CA ASN A 184 20.90 -0.30 -13.21
C ASN A 184 19.68 0.05 -12.36
N ILE A 185 19.75 1.19 -11.69
CA ILE A 185 18.68 1.70 -10.82
C ILE A 185 18.27 3.08 -11.33
N SER A 186 16.96 3.26 -11.46
CA SER A 186 16.31 4.53 -11.79
C SER A 186 15.38 4.91 -10.64
N PRO A 187 15.83 5.78 -9.71
CA PRO A 187 15.03 6.22 -8.58
C PRO A 187 13.95 7.23 -9.03
N HIS A 188 12.74 7.09 -8.49
CA HIS A 188 11.64 8.01 -8.72
C HIS A 188 10.99 8.43 -7.39
N ALA A 189 11.16 9.69 -7.02
CA ALA A 189 10.66 10.24 -5.76
C ALA A 189 9.27 10.87 -5.92
N TYR A 190 8.41 10.67 -4.93
CA TYR A 190 7.01 11.09 -4.93
C TYR A 190 6.79 12.26 -3.95
N PRO A 191 5.91 13.21 -4.29
CA PRO A 191 5.65 14.36 -3.43
C PRO A 191 4.95 13.93 -2.15
N THR A 192 5.21 14.66 -1.07
CA THR A 192 4.46 14.59 0.19
C THR A 192 3.95 15.98 0.58
N GLN A 193 3.01 16.09 1.52
CA GLN A 193 2.57 17.40 2.03
C GLN A 193 3.74 18.24 2.59
N LYS A 194 4.75 17.59 3.20
CA LYS A 194 5.93 18.29 3.76
C LYS A 194 7.01 18.61 2.71
N ARG A 195 7.08 17.84 1.62
CA ARG A 195 8.07 18.01 0.54
C ARG A 195 7.39 17.96 -0.82
N GLY A 196 6.95 19.14 -1.25
CA GLY A 196 6.35 19.36 -2.57
C GLY A 196 7.38 19.56 -3.68
N ILE A 197 6.85 19.74 -4.89
CA ILE A 197 7.63 20.06 -6.09
C ILE A 197 8.40 21.37 -5.84
N GLY A 198 9.73 21.32 -6.01
CA GLY A 198 10.64 22.45 -5.74
C GLY A 198 11.46 22.31 -4.45
N SER A 199 11.19 21.31 -3.62
CA SER A 199 12.07 20.99 -2.48
C SER A 199 13.44 20.54 -2.97
N SER A 200 14.52 20.92 -2.31
CA SER A 200 15.86 20.35 -2.53
C SER A 200 16.04 19.10 -1.67
N PHE A 201 16.62 18.04 -2.23
CA PHE A 201 16.89 16.79 -1.53
C PHE A 201 18.23 16.20 -1.95
N SER A 202 18.95 15.60 -1.01
CA SER A 202 20.21 14.88 -1.25
C SER A 202 19.97 13.42 -0.90
N PRO A 203 19.69 12.54 -1.87
CA PRO A 203 19.42 11.13 -1.60
C PRO A 203 20.67 10.41 -1.09
N SER A 204 20.51 9.59 -0.04
CA SER A 204 21.60 8.83 0.57
C SER A 204 22.20 7.73 -0.32
N PHE A 205 21.51 7.34 -1.40
CA PHE A 205 21.97 6.32 -2.35
C PHE A 205 22.86 6.87 -3.47
N PHE A 206 23.05 8.19 -3.56
CA PHE A 206 24.09 8.77 -4.41
C PHE A 206 25.33 9.08 -3.57
N ASP A 207 26.50 8.73 -4.11
CA ASP A 207 27.76 9.18 -3.53
C ASP A 207 27.98 10.67 -3.88
N GLY A 208 28.19 11.50 -2.86
CA GLY A 208 28.60 12.91 -3.00
C GLY A 208 27.54 13.94 -2.59
N ASP A 209 27.92 15.23 -2.67
CA ASP A 209 27.11 16.38 -2.20
C ASP A 209 26.16 16.93 -3.27
N GLN A 210 25.56 16.05 -4.08
CA GLN A 210 24.63 16.47 -5.14
C GLN A 210 23.20 16.66 -4.61
N TYR A 211 22.63 17.82 -4.93
CA TYR A 211 21.25 18.14 -4.61
C TYR A 211 20.36 17.98 -5.86
N TYR A 212 19.21 17.37 -5.64
CA TYR A 212 18.17 17.16 -6.65
C TYR A 212 16.92 17.97 -6.29
N ILE A 213 16.11 18.27 -7.29
CA ILE A 213 14.71 18.66 -7.05
C ILE A 213 13.99 17.39 -6.60
N ALA A 214 13.42 17.42 -5.40
CA ALA A 214 13.03 16.23 -4.64
C ALA A 214 11.98 15.34 -5.31
N VAL A 215 11.20 15.84 -6.27
CA VAL A 215 10.09 15.08 -6.86
C VAL A 215 10.42 14.74 -8.30
N GLY A 216 10.20 13.48 -8.68
CA GLY A 216 10.41 12.98 -10.03
C GLY A 216 11.57 12.01 -10.15
N LYS A 217 12.06 11.84 -11.38
CA LYS A 217 13.16 10.92 -11.70
C LYS A 217 14.50 11.56 -11.31
N TYR A 218 15.34 10.80 -10.61
CA TYR A 218 16.75 11.15 -10.40
C TYR A 218 17.65 10.47 -11.43
N ASP A 219 18.95 10.76 -11.36
CA ASP A 219 19.93 10.17 -12.26
C ASP A 219 19.97 8.64 -12.13
N ASP A 220 20.18 7.98 -13.27
CA ASP A 220 20.34 6.53 -13.28
C ASP A 220 21.73 6.18 -12.72
N LEU A 221 21.79 5.15 -11.89
CA LEU A 221 23.03 4.69 -11.26
C LEU A 221 23.25 3.20 -11.50
N THR A 222 24.51 2.79 -11.63
CA THR A 222 24.88 1.39 -11.80
C THR A 222 25.59 0.90 -10.54
N THR A 223 24.98 -0.06 -9.85
CA THR A 223 25.49 -0.57 -8.57
C THR A 223 25.39 -2.09 -8.49
N THR A 224 25.72 -2.68 -7.33
CA THR A 224 25.55 -4.11 -7.02
C THR A 224 24.30 -4.33 -6.17
N ARG A 225 23.81 -5.57 -6.15
CA ARG A 225 22.71 -5.98 -5.28
C ARG A 225 23.01 -5.71 -3.80
N ASP A 226 24.20 -6.05 -3.34
CA ASP A 226 24.66 -5.82 -1.96
C ASP A 226 24.65 -4.33 -1.55
N ALA A 227 24.84 -3.42 -2.50
CA ALA A 227 24.74 -2.00 -2.22
C ALA A 227 23.28 -1.56 -2.05
N VAL A 228 22.35 -2.13 -2.81
CA VAL A 228 20.91 -1.89 -2.65
C VAL A 228 20.42 -2.41 -1.30
N GLU A 229 20.87 -3.59 -0.90
CA GLU A 229 20.53 -4.18 0.40
C GLU A 229 20.94 -3.26 1.57
N LYS A 230 22.07 -2.55 1.43
CA LYS A 230 22.50 -1.55 2.42
C LYS A 230 21.65 -0.28 2.42
N TRP A 231 20.94 0.02 1.35
CA TRP A 231 20.07 1.20 1.25
C TRP A 231 18.64 0.93 1.69
N THR A 232 18.19 -0.32 1.61
CA THR A 232 16.90 -0.75 2.13
C THR A 232 16.98 -0.86 3.65
N ALA A 233 16.05 -0.20 4.33
CA ALA A 233 16.01 -0.16 5.79
C ALA A 233 15.16 -1.28 6.38
N THR A 234 14.21 -1.81 5.60
CA THR A 234 13.28 -2.86 6.03
C THR A 234 13.11 -3.91 4.94
N ASP A 235 12.40 -5.00 5.28
CA ASP A 235 12.01 -6.04 4.32
C ASP A 235 10.86 -5.62 3.39
N TYR A 236 10.31 -4.42 3.57
CA TYR A 236 9.14 -3.92 2.85
C TYR A 236 9.42 -2.70 1.96
N ASP A 237 10.68 -2.32 1.76
CA ASP A 237 11.01 -1.24 0.84
C ASP A 237 10.53 -1.59 -0.57
N PRO A 238 9.71 -0.73 -1.20
CA PRO A 238 9.15 -1.02 -2.51
C PRO A 238 10.19 -0.87 -3.61
N LEU A 239 10.34 -1.91 -4.42
CA LEU A 239 11.24 -1.95 -5.58
C LEU A 239 10.45 -2.36 -6.82
N VAL A 240 10.84 -1.86 -8.00
CA VAL A 240 10.30 -2.35 -9.28
C VAL A 240 11.39 -3.11 -10.00
N VAL A 241 11.33 -4.44 -10.00
CA VAL A 241 12.32 -5.30 -10.65
C VAL A 241 11.71 -5.86 -11.92
N ASN A 242 12.33 -5.61 -13.09
CA ASN A 242 11.83 -6.10 -14.38
C ASN A 242 10.34 -5.76 -14.64
N ARG A 243 9.88 -4.59 -14.19
CA ARG A 243 8.49 -4.09 -14.28
C ARG A 243 7.48 -4.77 -13.35
N GLU A 244 7.95 -5.49 -12.34
CA GLU A 244 7.11 -6.05 -11.29
C GLU A 244 7.39 -5.35 -9.96
N LEU A 245 6.34 -4.97 -9.24
CA LEU A 245 6.47 -4.42 -7.89
C LEU A 245 6.81 -5.57 -6.93
N VAL A 246 7.96 -5.46 -6.28
CA VAL A 246 8.46 -6.42 -5.30
C VAL A 246 8.86 -5.68 -4.02
N TRP A 247 9.04 -6.45 -2.96
CA TRP A 247 9.44 -5.96 -1.64
C TRP A 247 10.85 -6.43 -1.36
N SER A 248 11.69 -5.56 -0.81
CA SER A 248 13.12 -5.80 -0.58
C SER A 248 13.42 -7.18 0.02
N GLY A 249 12.78 -7.56 1.13
CA GLY A 249 13.04 -8.83 1.81
C GLY A 249 12.78 -10.05 0.92
N ALA A 250 11.63 -10.07 0.24
CA ALA A 250 11.27 -11.13 -0.69
C ALA A 250 12.23 -11.18 -1.91
N TRP A 251 12.66 -10.02 -2.40
CA TRP A 251 13.62 -9.96 -3.50
C TRP A 251 14.99 -10.49 -3.07
N PHE A 252 15.46 -10.15 -1.87
CA PHE A 252 16.76 -10.60 -1.34
C PHE A 252 16.80 -12.11 -1.08
N GLN A 253 15.70 -12.72 -0.60
CA GLN A 253 15.59 -14.16 -0.33
C GLN A 253 15.56 -15.06 -1.58
N GLN A 254 15.15 -14.56 -2.76
CA GLN A 254 15.07 -15.35 -4.00
C GLN A 254 16.42 -15.94 -4.48
N ASP A 255 17.56 -15.39 -4.06
CA ASP A 255 18.88 -15.91 -4.46
C ASP A 255 19.47 -16.93 -3.46
N GLU A 256 19.04 -16.96 -2.19
CA GLU A 256 19.52 -17.99 -1.24
C GLU A 256 19.08 -19.41 -1.66
N THR A 257 17.94 -19.52 -2.33
CA THR A 257 17.43 -20.79 -2.88
C THR A 257 18.10 -21.21 -4.20
N THR A 258 18.96 -20.37 -4.78
CA THR A 258 19.74 -20.69 -5.99
C THR A 258 21.25 -20.75 -5.76
N ALA A 259 21.70 -20.54 -4.52
CA ALA A 259 23.09 -20.78 -4.15
C ALA A 259 23.42 -22.28 -4.33
N PRO A 260 24.45 -22.66 -5.10
CA PRO A 260 24.82 -24.06 -5.25
C PRO A 260 25.20 -24.61 -3.87
N ILE A 261 24.55 -25.71 -3.48
CA ILE A 261 24.95 -26.51 -2.33
C ILE A 261 26.42 -26.84 -2.53
N SER A 262 27.29 -26.11 -1.83
CA SER A 262 28.70 -26.41 -1.69
C SER A 262 28.78 -27.78 -1.00
N ARG A 263 28.89 -28.85 -1.80
CA ARG A 263 29.35 -30.15 -1.33
C ARG A 263 30.81 -30.00 -0.91
N ASN A 264 31.03 -29.54 0.31
CA ASN A 264 32.23 -29.86 1.05
C ASN A 264 31.98 -31.19 1.74
N ASN A 265 32.65 -32.23 1.28
CA ASN A 265 32.86 -33.44 2.05
C ASN A 265 34.37 -33.70 2.06
N PRO A 266 35.02 -33.87 3.23
CA PRO A 266 36.37 -34.45 3.28
C PRO A 266 36.36 -35.91 2.82
#